data_AF-A0A9N9YIC3-F1
#
_entry.id   AF-A0A9N9YIC3-F1
#
_cell.length_a   1.000
_cell.length_b   1.000
_cell.length_c   1.000
_cell.angle_alpha   90.00
_cell.angle_beta   90.00
_cell.angle_gamma   90.00
#
_symmetry.space_group_name_H-M   'P 1'
#
loop_
_entity.id
_entity.type
_entity.pdbx_description
1 polymer ?
#
loop_
_entity_poly.entity_id
_entity_poly.type
_entity_poly.pdbx_seq_one_letter_code
_entity_poly.pdbx_strand_id
1 'polypeptide(L)'
;MTCLSLGARQSDGWIQHRELPSHLTYDICSWEILQDLLITNVKEEGEAHGRVKPPKGSEFTSIKIGKQKEEAIPVFRTKASNMSSIEHLFIVLHGKRRDGDHYWSTMHKAISDARENDSVRVKRKTMVIAPQFFSKTYNSGQYTKNQLAWGDINTCQAGLQAVHPKGTNMTSIDVLDGLAHAVSNKSTYPSMTNITIVGHGGGGQLSQRYAAVGKDGPEYIHI
;
A
#
# COMPACT_ATOMS: atom_id res chain seq x y z
N MET A 1 -21.12 -12.25 22.46
CA MET A 1 -20.65 -10.86 22.27
C MET A 1 -21.15 -10.44 20.90
N THR A 2 -22.26 -9.72 20.89
CA THR A 2 -23.13 -9.51 19.72
C THR A 2 -22.62 -8.30 18.94
N CYS A 3 -22.25 -8.49 17.67
CA CYS A 3 -22.01 -7.38 16.76
C CYS A 3 -23.36 -6.97 16.16
N LEU A 4 -23.92 -5.88 16.67
CA LEU A 4 -25.09 -5.20 16.12
C LEU A 4 -24.60 -4.24 15.02
N SER A 5 -24.97 -4.50 13.78
CA SER A 5 -24.97 -3.50 12.72
C SER A 5 -26.37 -2.86 12.65
N LEU A 6 -26.48 -1.58 13.03
CA LEU A 6 -27.50 -0.66 12.54
C LEU A 6 -26.77 0.27 11.54
N GLY A 7 -27.18 0.50 10.31
CA GLY A 7 -28.51 0.45 9.71
C GLY A 7 -28.76 1.84 9.10
N ALA A 8 -28.48 2.00 7.80
CA ALA A 8 -28.85 3.20 7.06
C ALA A 8 -30.37 3.21 6.86
N ARG A 9 -31.01 4.33 7.25
CA ARG A 9 -32.46 4.50 7.30
C ARG A 9 -32.97 5.03 5.97
N GLN A 10 -33.80 4.26 5.28
CA GLN A 10 -34.70 4.79 4.24
C GLN A 10 -36.00 3.95 4.18
N SER A 11 -37.10 4.64 4.50
CA SER A 11 -38.52 4.36 4.26
C SER A 11 -39.01 2.91 4.08
N ASP A 12 -39.81 2.50 5.07
CA ASP A 12 -41.04 1.70 4.99
C ASP A 12 -41.01 0.33 4.29
N GLY A 13 -40.86 -0.73 5.09
CA GLY A 13 -41.25 -2.09 4.75
C GLY A 13 -40.27 -3.14 5.27
N TRP A 14 -40.62 -3.83 6.36
CA TRP A 14 -39.88 -5.02 6.81
C TRP A 14 -40.13 -6.17 5.82
N ILE A 15 -39.16 -6.44 4.95
CA ILE A 15 -39.14 -7.66 4.14
C ILE A 15 -38.68 -8.80 5.05
N GLN A 16 -39.52 -9.82 5.22
CA GLN A 16 -39.13 -11.08 5.87
C GLN A 16 -37.88 -11.64 5.20
N HIS A 17 -36.84 -11.91 5.98
CA HIS A 17 -35.64 -12.59 5.50
C HIS A 17 -36.01 -13.96 4.94
N ARG A 18 -35.83 -14.14 3.64
CA ARG A 18 -35.82 -15.45 3.00
C ARG A 18 -34.43 -16.03 3.24
N GLU A 19 -34.32 -17.08 4.05
CA GLU A 19 -33.08 -17.85 4.17
C GLU A 19 -32.68 -18.36 2.78
N LEU A 20 -31.52 -17.93 2.29
CA LEU A 20 -30.96 -18.46 1.06
C LEU A 20 -30.43 -19.87 1.36
N PRO A 21 -30.70 -20.86 0.49
CA PRO A 21 -30.22 -22.20 0.71
C PRO A 21 -28.69 -22.25 0.70
N SER A 22 -28.11 -23.08 1.57
CA SER A 22 -26.68 -23.13 1.93
C SER A 22 -25.69 -23.36 0.78
N HIS A 23 -26.16 -23.67 -0.43
CA HIS A 23 -25.34 -23.87 -1.62
C HIS A 23 -25.20 -22.61 -2.49
N LEU A 24 -25.82 -21.49 -2.10
CA LEU A 24 -25.78 -20.21 -2.83
C LEU A 24 -25.06 -19.08 -2.07
N THR A 25 -24.51 -19.35 -0.89
CA THR A 25 -23.48 -18.50 -0.27
C THR A 25 -22.13 -18.84 -0.88
N TYR A 26 -21.89 -18.38 -2.10
CA TYR A 26 -20.51 -18.28 -2.58
C TYR A 26 -19.84 -17.17 -1.76
N ASP A 27 -18.99 -17.59 -0.83
CA ASP A 27 -18.10 -16.70 -0.11
C ASP A 27 -17.29 -15.91 -1.14
N ILE A 28 -17.26 -14.57 -1.00
CA ILE A 28 -16.36 -13.71 -1.79
C ILE A 28 -14.89 -14.11 -1.56
N CYS A 29 -14.62 -14.94 -0.55
CA CYS A 29 -13.35 -15.63 -0.32
C CYS A 29 -13.23 -17.03 -0.97
N SER A 30 -13.90 -17.36 -2.09
CA SER A 30 -13.56 -18.60 -2.83
C SER A 30 -12.19 -18.46 -3.49
N TRP A 31 -11.16 -18.82 -2.73
CA TRP A 31 -9.75 -18.63 -3.05
C TRP A 31 -9.26 -19.41 -4.27
N GLU A 32 -10.05 -20.37 -4.76
CA GLU A 32 -9.69 -21.31 -5.83
C GLU A 32 -9.60 -20.65 -7.22
N ILE A 33 -10.36 -19.61 -7.51
CA ILE A 33 -10.34 -18.94 -8.84
C ILE A 33 -9.17 -17.94 -8.97
N LEU A 34 -8.62 -17.45 -7.84
CA LEU A 34 -7.48 -16.53 -7.81
C LEU A 34 -6.12 -17.25 -7.71
N GLN A 35 -6.11 -18.54 -7.35
CA GLN A 35 -4.88 -19.34 -7.29
C GLN A 35 -4.20 -19.46 -8.65
N ASP A 36 -4.97 -19.70 -9.72
CA ASP A 36 -4.42 -20.05 -11.03
C ASP A 36 -3.78 -18.87 -11.78
N LEU A 37 -4.10 -17.63 -11.43
CA LEU A 37 -3.57 -16.46 -12.12
C LEU A 37 -2.41 -15.75 -11.40
N LEU A 38 -2.28 -15.86 -10.07
CA LEU A 38 -1.38 -14.95 -9.32
C LEU A 38 -0.66 -15.53 -8.10
N ILE A 39 -0.92 -16.76 -7.64
CA ILE A 39 -0.33 -17.25 -6.39
C ILE A 39 0.20 -18.68 -6.55
N THR A 40 1.36 -18.81 -7.18
CA THR A 40 2.21 -19.98 -6.95
C THR A 40 3.12 -19.70 -5.75
N ASN A 41 3.05 -20.56 -4.74
CA ASN A 41 3.89 -20.65 -3.53
C ASN A 41 3.48 -19.83 -2.28
N VAL A 42 2.59 -20.44 -1.49
CA VAL A 42 2.21 -20.05 -0.11
C VAL A 42 3.22 -20.51 0.96
N LYS A 43 4.33 -21.16 0.60
CA LYS A 43 5.25 -21.80 1.57
C LYS A 43 6.45 -20.96 2.05
N GLU A 44 6.56 -19.71 1.62
CA GLU A 44 7.72 -18.84 1.91
C GLU A 44 7.23 -17.45 2.40
N GLU A 45 6.58 -17.45 3.57
CA GLU A 45 6.09 -16.22 4.19
C GLU A 45 7.25 -15.38 4.75
N GLY A 46 7.49 -14.20 4.15
CA GLY A 46 8.45 -13.20 4.65
C GLY A 46 9.71 -12.97 3.80
N GLU A 47 9.77 -13.49 2.57
CA GLU A 47 11.02 -13.49 1.81
C GLU A 47 11.42 -12.15 1.19
N ALA A 48 12.48 -11.58 1.76
CA ALA A 48 13.80 -11.59 1.10
C ALA A 48 14.85 -11.14 2.14
N HIS A 49 15.49 -12.08 2.84
CA HIS A 49 16.51 -11.79 3.86
C HIS A 49 17.86 -11.30 3.29
N GLY A 50 17.97 -11.24 1.96
CA GLY A 50 19.16 -10.76 1.26
C GLY A 50 19.26 -9.24 1.16
N ARG A 51 20.33 -8.78 0.51
CA ARG A 51 20.50 -7.37 0.16
C ARG A 51 19.32 -6.90 -0.70
N VAL A 52 18.67 -5.81 -0.31
CA VAL A 52 17.61 -5.18 -1.10
C VAL A 52 18.16 -4.78 -2.46
N LYS A 53 17.56 -5.34 -3.53
CA LYS A 53 17.90 -5.05 -4.92
C LYS A 53 16.67 -4.42 -5.58
N PRO A 54 16.73 -3.13 -5.98
CA PRO A 54 15.63 -2.51 -6.69
C PRO A 54 15.37 -3.21 -8.04
N PRO A 55 14.10 -3.51 -8.39
CA PRO A 55 13.74 -3.94 -9.72
C PRO A 55 14.22 -2.99 -10.83
N LYS A 56 14.39 -3.50 -12.06
CA LYS A 56 14.76 -2.68 -13.21
C LYS A 56 13.74 -1.55 -13.40
N GLY A 57 14.22 -0.32 -13.61
CA GLY A 57 13.36 0.86 -13.72
C GLY A 57 13.00 1.51 -12.38
N SER A 58 13.37 0.89 -11.26
CA SER A 58 13.22 1.45 -9.93
C SER A 58 14.55 1.82 -9.27
N GLU A 59 14.45 2.60 -8.21
CA GLU A 59 15.49 2.83 -7.21
C GLU A 59 14.93 2.56 -5.82
N PHE A 60 15.80 2.13 -4.89
CA PHE A 60 15.45 1.96 -3.49
C PHE A 60 15.98 3.17 -2.72
N THR A 61 15.07 4.03 -2.27
CA THR A 61 15.39 5.29 -1.60
C THR A 61 14.57 5.43 -0.32
N SER A 62 14.75 6.52 0.43
CA SER A 62 14.02 6.77 1.67
C SER A 62 13.28 8.09 1.63
N ILE A 63 12.03 8.09 2.06
CA ILE A 63 11.20 9.29 2.21
C ILE A 63 11.04 9.58 3.69
N LYS A 64 11.31 10.83 4.09
CA LYS A 64 11.12 11.28 5.49
C LYS A 64 9.63 11.47 5.77
N ILE A 65 9.16 10.95 6.91
CA ILE A 65 7.73 10.90 7.25
C ILE A 65 7.37 11.83 8.44
N GLY A 66 8.36 12.21 9.25
CA GLY A 66 8.16 13.10 10.41
C GLY A 66 8.60 14.55 10.17
N LYS A 67 7.98 15.48 10.91
CA LYS A 67 8.38 16.91 10.94
C LYS A 67 9.62 17.19 11.81
N GLN A 68 9.88 16.37 12.83
CA GLN A 68 10.91 16.64 13.84
C GLN A 68 12.00 15.56 13.99
N LYS A 69 11.67 14.30 13.69
CA LYS A 69 12.65 13.19 13.71
C LYS A 69 13.07 12.86 12.29
N GLU A 70 14.32 12.45 12.10
CA GLU A 70 14.85 11.99 10.80
C GLU A 70 14.27 10.64 10.33
N GLU A 71 13.13 10.22 10.91
CA GLU A 71 12.48 8.94 10.62
C GLU A 71 12.02 8.89 9.16
N ALA A 72 12.33 7.77 8.51
CA ALA A 72 12.07 7.57 7.10
C ALA A 72 11.44 6.22 6.82
N ILE A 73 10.64 6.16 5.77
CA ILE A 73 10.19 4.90 5.17
C ILE A 73 11.05 4.62 3.93
N PRO A 74 11.65 3.43 3.81
CA PRO A 74 12.26 3.00 2.57
C PRO A 74 11.18 2.74 1.52
N VAL A 75 11.45 3.08 0.27
CA VAL A 75 10.52 2.86 -0.84
C VAL A 75 11.25 2.38 -2.09
N PHE A 76 10.60 1.52 -2.86
CA PHE A 76 10.92 1.34 -4.27
C PHE A 76 10.18 2.40 -5.06
N ARG A 77 10.91 3.22 -5.81
CA ARG A 77 10.35 4.32 -6.60
C ARG A 77 10.76 4.19 -8.06
N THR A 78 9.86 4.50 -8.99
CA THR A 78 10.22 4.60 -10.41
C THR A 78 11.32 5.65 -10.61
N LYS A 79 12.37 5.29 -11.35
CA LYS A 79 13.40 6.25 -11.78
C LYS A 79 12.80 7.22 -12.78
N ALA A 80 12.56 8.45 -12.35
CA ALA A 80 12.06 9.52 -13.21
C ALA A 80 13.20 10.50 -13.53
N SER A 81 13.36 10.85 -14.81
CA SER A 81 14.30 11.89 -15.24
C SER A 81 13.84 13.30 -14.84
N ASN A 82 12.53 13.50 -14.66
CA ASN A 82 11.94 14.78 -14.26
C ASN A 82 10.70 14.57 -13.38
N MET A 83 10.86 14.81 -12.08
CA MET A 83 9.77 14.72 -11.09
C MET A 83 8.66 15.75 -11.34
N SER A 84 9.00 16.93 -11.87
CA SER A 84 8.04 18.01 -12.13
C SER A 84 7.00 17.65 -13.17
N SER A 85 7.28 16.62 -13.96
CA SER A 85 6.42 16.15 -15.03
C SER A 85 5.44 15.07 -14.59
N ILE A 86 5.58 14.51 -13.38
CA ILE A 86 4.70 13.45 -12.89
C ILE A 86 3.31 14.01 -12.57
N GLU A 87 2.29 13.35 -13.12
CA GLU A 87 0.89 13.76 -13.00
C GLU A 87 0.06 12.77 -12.16
N HIS A 88 0.40 11.48 -12.23
CA HIS A 88 -0.31 10.37 -11.57
C HIS A 88 0.67 9.56 -10.76
N LEU A 89 0.31 9.21 -9.53
CA LEU A 89 1.17 8.42 -8.66
C LEU A 89 0.40 7.27 -8.03
N PHE A 90 0.96 6.07 -8.12
CA PHE A 90 0.48 4.91 -7.39
C PHE A 90 1.35 4.64 -6.16
N ILE A 91 0.73 4.59 -4.99
CA ILE A 91 1.33 4.06 -3.76
C ILE A 91 0.84 2.63 -3.61
N VAL A 92 1.74 1.65 -3.80
CA VAL A 92 1.38 0.24 -3.86
C VAL A 92 1.81 -0.48 -2.59
N LEU A 93 0.85 -0.92 -1.79
CA LEU A 93 1.06 -1.55 -0.50
C LEU A 93 1.15 -3.07 -0.66
N HIS A 94 2.30 -3.61 -0.30
CA HIS A 94 2.54 -5.06 -0.31
C HIS A 94 1.72 -5.79 0.74
N GLY A 95 1.59 -7.11 0.56
CA GLY A 95 0.92 -8.00 1.50
C GLY A 95 1.78 -8.37 2.71
N LYS A 96 1.52 -9.56 3.27
CA LYS A 96 2.21 -10.08 4.47
C LYS A 96 3.69 -10.37 4.24
N ARG A 97 4.07 -10.69 2.99
CA ARG A 97 5.41 -11.15 2.59
C ARG A 97 6.47 -10.05 2.54
N ARG A 98 6.09 -8.77 2.62
CA ARG A 98 7.04 -7.62 2.65
C ARG A 98 7.88 -7.53 1.39
N ASP A 99 7.24 -7.82 0.27
CA ASP A 99 7.76 -7.92 -1.08
C ASP A 99 7.45 -6.63 -1.87
N GLY A 100 7.88 -5.48 -1.35
CA GLY A 100 7.62 -4.18 -1.97
C GLY A 100 8.18 -4.06 -3.39
N ASP A 101 9.27 -4.78 -3.68
CA ASP A 101 9.87 -4.90 -5.00
C ASP A 101 8.98 -5.65 -5.99
N HIS A 102 8.35 -6.75 -5.56
CA HIS A 102 7.40 -7.50 -6.35
C HIS A 102 6.17 -6.65 -6.67
N TYR A 103 5.59 -5.99 -5.67
CA TYR A 103 4.43 -5.12 -5.83
C TYR A 103 4.72 -3.91 -6.73
N TRP A 104 5.90 -3.31 -6.60
CA TRP A 104 6.35 -2.27 -7.51
C TRP A 104 6.43 -2.80 -8.95
N SER A 105 7.04 -3.97 -9.15
CA SER A 105 7.23 -4.58 -10.48
C SER A 105 5.92 -4.93 -11.15
N THR A 106 4.97 -5.50 -10.39
CA THR A 106 3.64 -5.85 -10.88
C THR A 106 2.87 -4.62 -11.34
N MET A 107 2.84 -3.55 -10.54
CA MET A 107 2.18 -2.30 -10.93
C MET A 107 2.89 -1.64 -12.12
N HIS A 108 4.23 -1.62 -12.11
CA HIS A 108 5.01 -1.05 -13.20
C HIS A 108 4.78 -1.77 -14.54
N LYS A 109 4.65 -3.09 -14.50
CA LYS A 109 4.29 -3.89 -15.67
C LYS A 109 2.88 -3.57 -16.14
N ALA A 110 1.89 -3.56 -15.26
CA ALA A 110 0.50 -3.23 -15.62
C ALA A 110 0.39 -1.84 -16.29
N ILE A 111 1.12 -0.84 -15.78
CA ILE A 111 1.19 0.49 -16.39
C ILE A 111 1.86 0.45 -17.77
N SER A 112 2.92 -0.35 -17.94
CA SER A 112 3.62 -0.49 -19.22
C SER A 112 2.75 -1.17 -20.27
N ASP A 113 2.13 -2.30 -19.92
CA ASP A 113 1.22 -3.04 -20.80
C ASP A 113 0.03 -2.16 -21.23
N ALA A 114 -0.52 -1.35 -20.31
CA ALA A 114 -1.59 -0.43 -20.64
C ALA A 114 -1.15 0.76 -21.53
N ARG A 115 0.12 1.15 -21.49
CA ARG A 115 0.69 2.16 -22.41
C ARG A 115 0.86 1.61 -23.83
N GLU A 116 1.31 0.36 -23.93
CA GLU A 116 1.51 -0.32 -25.22
C GLU A 116 0.19 -0.55 -25.95
N ASN A 117 -0.88 -0.86 -25.20
CA ASN A 117 -2.23 -1.08 -25.75
C ASN A 117 -3.01 0.21 -26.08
N ASP A 118 -2.32 1.34 -26.26
CA ASP A 118 -2.87 2.68 -26.57
C ASP A 118 -4.10 3.11 -25.72
N SER A 119 -4.17 2.62 -24.48
CA SER A 119 -5.19 3.09 -23.54
C SER A 119 -4.87 4.55 -23.21
N VAL A 120 -5.58 5.48 -23.85
CA VAL A 120 -5.36 6.95 -23.84
C VAL A 120 -5.11 7.54 -22.45
N ARG A 121 -5.56 6.86 -21.39
CA ARG A 121 -5.39 7.25 -19.98
C ARG A 121 -4.01 6.91 -19.36
N VAL A 122 -3.16 6.09 -19.98
CA VAL A 122 -1.87 5.66 -19.39
C VAL A 122 -0.64 6.30 -20.07
N LYS A 123 -0.86 7.07 -21.15
CA LYS A 123 0.14 7.99 -21.73
C LYS A 123 0.60 9.09 -20.75
N ARG A 124 -0.13 9.25 -19.64
CA ARG A 124 0.21 10.15 -18.55
C ARG A 124 1.54 9.76 -17.89
N LYS A 125 2.23 10.79 -17.39
CA LYS A 125 3.52 10.66 -16.72
C LYS A 125 3.31 10.11 -15.31
N THR A 126 3.20 8.79 -15.26
CA THR A 126 2.90 8.02 -14.05
C THR A 126 4.17 7.59 -13.31
N MET A 127 4.15 7.69 -11.98
CA MET A 127 5.16 7.14 -11.09
C MET A 127 4.56 6.08 -10.16
N VAL A 128 5.34 5.06 -9.82
CA VAL A 128 4.98 4.06 -8.81
C VAL A 128 5.93 4.18 -7.62
N ILE A 129 5.37 4.19 -6.42
CA ILE A 129 6.09 4.07 -5.16
C ILE A 129 5.52 2.86 -4.42
N ALA A 130 6.38 1.94 -3.98
CA ALA A 130 6.02 0.86 -3.09
C ALA A 130 6.80 1.00 -1.77
N PRO A 131 6.16 1.44 -0.68
CA PRO A 131 6.82 1.49 0.62
C PRO A 131 7.17 0.10 1.11
N GLN A 132 8.36 -0.01 1.69
CA GLN A 132 8.90 -1.24 2.26
C GLN A 132 8.71 -1.19 3.78
N PHE A 133 7.64 -1.82 4.27
CA PHE A 133 7.38 -1.92 5.70
C PHE A 133 8.16 -3.09 6.29
N PHE A 134 9.42 -2.82 6.64
CA PHE A 134 10.32 -3.81 7.21
C PHE A 134 9.81 -4.43 8.50
N SER A 135 10.12 -5.71 8.70
CA SER A 135 9.98 -6.39 9.98
C SER A 135 11.30 -6.34 10.74
N LYS A 136 11.25 -6.05 12.04
CA LYS A 136 12.41 -6.17 12.92
C LYS A 136 12.91 -7.62 13.02
N THR A 137 11.99 -8.58 12.96
CA THR A 137 12.31 -10.02 13.06
C THR A 137 12.92 -10.53 11.76
N TYR A 138 12.31 -10.20 10.62
CA TYR A 138 12.67 -10.77 9.33
C TYR A 138 13.62 -9.88 8.51
N ASN A 139 13.72 -8.58 8.75
CA ASN A 139 14.59 -7.69 7.97
C ASN A 139 15.72 -7.08 8.81
N SER A 140 16.15 -7.77 9.87
CA SER A 140 17.29 -7.33 10.68
C SER A 140 18.53 -7.09 9.80
N GLY A 141 19.15 -5.92 9.96
CA GLY A 141 20.31 -5.51 9.15
C GLY A 141 20.00 -4.96 7.75
N GLN A 142 18.74 -4.94 7.33
CA GLN A 142 18.35 -4.38 6.01
C GLN A 142 17.88 -2.93 6.07
N TYR A 143 17.58 -2.43 7.26
CA TYR A 143 17.16 -1.05 7.49
C TYR A 143 18.22 -0.25 8.25
N THR A 144 18.29 1.04 7.96
CA THR A 144 19.22 1.98 8.61
C THR A 144 18.68 2.45 9.96
N LYS A 145 19.52 3.15 10.73
CA LYS A 145 19.18 3.71 12.06
C LYS A 145 17.91 4.58 12.10
N ASN A 146 17.55 5.18 10.97
CA ASN A 146 16.41 6.10 10.86
C ASN A 146 15.21 5.48 10.14
N GLN A 147 15.35 4.28 9.56
CA GLN A 147 14.27 3.65 8.81
C GLN A 147 13.31 2.91 9.74
N LEU A 148 12.01 3.06 9.47
CA LEU A 148 10.97 2.43 10.27
C LEU A 148 10.96 0.91 10.06
N ALA A 149 10.78 0.17 11.16
CA ALA A 149 10.54 -1.27 11.15
C ALA A 149 9.52 -1.68 12.22
N TRP A 150 8.74 -2.72 11.91
CA TRP A 150 7.61 -3.20 12.70
C TRP A 150 7.93 -4.49 13.43
N GLY A 151 7.36 -4.68 14.62
CA GLY A 151 7.72 -5.77 15.52
C GLY A 151 7.24 -7.16 15.05
N ASP A 152 6.14 -7.20 14.30
CA ASP A 152 5.52 -8.45 13.85
C ASP A 152 4.95 -8.33 12.42
N ILE A 153 4.76 -9.48 11.76
CA ILE A 153 4.28 -9.65 10.39
C ILE A 153 2.89 -9.06 10.15
N ASN A 154 2.09 -8.79 11.18
CA ASN A 154 0.76 -8.20 11.01
C ASN A 154 0.68 -6.75 11.51
N THR A 155 1.60 -6.31 12.37
CA THR A 155 1.51 -5.00 13.05
C THR A 155 1.41 -3.81 12.10
N CYS A 156 2.23 -3.79 11.05
CA CYS A 156 2.10 -2.77 10.00
C CYS A 156 0.73 -2.80 9.31
N GLN A 157 0.20 -3.99 9.02
CA GLN A 157 -1.06 -4.14 8.30
C GLN A 157 -2.25 -3.70 9.16
N ALA A 158 -2.14 -3.92 10.47
CA ALA A 158 -3.08 -3.49 11.49
C ALA A 158 -3.04 -1.97 11.76
N GLY A 159 -2.19 -1.19 11.10
CA GLY A 159 -2.09 0.25 11.34
C GLY A 159 -1.26 0.61 12.59
N LEU A 160 -0.48 -0.31 13.15
CA LEU A 160 0.15 -0.14 14.46
C LEU A 160 1.51 0.58 14.39
N GLN A 161 1.98 0.97 15.57
CA GLN A 161 3.26 1.63 15.79
C GLN A 161 4.44 0.77 15.33
N ALA A 162 5.42 1.43 14.71
CA ALA A 162 6.74 0.86 14.49
C ALA A 162 7.49 0.66 15.83
N VAL A 163 8.46 -0.25 15.83
CA VAL A 163 9.31 -0.56 16.99
C VAL A 163 10.75 -0.08 16.79
N HIS A 164 11.06 0.42 15.59
CA HIS A 164 12.34 1.00 15.23
C HIS A 164 12.13 2.32 14.47
N PRO A 165 12.92 3.39 14.75
CA PRO A 165 13.92 3.47 15.82
C PRO A 165 13.30 3.37 17.22
N LYS A 166 14.11 3.04 18.24
CA LYS A 166 13.64 2.94 19.62
C LYS A 166 13.04 4.28 20.06
N GLY A 167 11.81 4.27 20.60
CA GLY A 167 11.10 5.49 20.98
C GLY A 167 10.43 6.25 19.83
N THR A 168 10.31 5.62 18.65
CA THR A 168 9.40 6.09 17.62
C THR A 168 7.96 6.00 18.10
N ASN A 169 7.13 6.95 17.66
CA ASN A 169 5.68 6.94 17.81
C ASN A 169 4.97 6.83 16.44
N MET A 170 5.73 6.59 15.37
CA MET A 170 5.18 6.51 14.01
C MET A 170 4.40 5.21 13.84
N THR A 171 3.17 5.32 13.36
CA THR A 171 2.35 4.19 12.91
C THR A 171 2.48 3.99 11.40
N SER A 172 2.02 2.84 10.89
CA SER A 172 1.90 2.67 9.44
C SER A 172 0.85 3.58 8.81
N ILE A 173 -0.12 4.09 9.60
CA ILE A 173 -1.06 5.13 9.18
C ILE A 173 -0.33 6.47 9.01
N ASP A 174 0.51 6.87 9.98
CA ASP A 174 1.32 8.08 9.88
C ASP A 174 2.30 8.03 8.70
N VAL A 175 2.77 6.83 8.33
CA VAL A 175 3.58 6.64 7.11
C VAL A 175 2.78 6.96 5.86
N LEU A 176 1.51 6.54 5.77
CA LEU A 176 0.68 6.86 4.63
C LEU A 176 0.34 8.36 4.57
N ASP A 177 0.06 8.99 5.73
CA ASP A 177 -0.10 10.45 5.82
C ASP A 177 1.15 11.18 5.27
N GLY A 178 2.32 10.78 5.75
CA GLY A 178 3.60 11.40 5.39
C GLY A 178 3.96 11.16 3.93
N LEU A 179 3.68 9.98 3.38
CA LEU A 179 3.87 9.69 1.96
C LEU A 179 2.94 10.54 1.11
N ALA A 180 1.65 10.57 1.42
CA ALA A 180 0.65 11.39 0.73
C ALA A 180 1.06 12.87 0.73
N HIS A 181 1.52 13.38 1.86
CA HIS A 181 2.02 14.74 1.98
C HIS A 181 3.29 14.97 1.15
N ALA A 182 4.27 14.07 1.24
CA ALA A 182 5.55 14.20 0.54
C ALA A 182 5.35 14.21 -0.99
N VAL A 183 4.48 13.35 -1.52
CA VAL A 183 4.20 13.30 -2.96
C VAL A 183 3.27 14.41 -3.45
N SER A 184 2.62 15.13 -2.53
CA SER A 184 1.78 16.30 -2.82
C SER A 184 2.53 17.61 -2.80
N ASN A 185 3.82 17.60 -2.43
CA ASN A 185 4.64 18.80 -2.39
C ASN A 185 4.79 19.38 -3.80
N LYS A 186 4.08 20.48 -4.08
CA LYS A 186 4.06 21.16 -5.39
C LYS A 186 5.41 21.76 -5.80
N SER A 187 6.34 21.95 -4.86
CA SER A 187 7.72 22.34 -5.22
C SER A 187 8.49 21.21 -5.90
N THR A 188 8.15 19.95 -5.59
CA THR A 188 8.77 18.75 -6.19
C THR A 188 7.92 18.16 -7.31
N TYR A 189 6.60 18.17 -7.14
CA TYR A 189 5.60 17.59 -8.04
C TYR A 189 4.54 18.62 -8.45
N PRO A 190 4.91 19.73 -9.13
CA PRO A 190 3.97 20.77 -9.55
C PRO A 190 2.80 20.23 -10.39
N SER A 191 3.04 19.24 -11.25
CA SER A 191 2.04 18.66 -12.15
C SER A 191 1.18 17.56 -11.52
N MET A 192 1.37 17.24 -10.22
CA MET A 192 0.63 16.15 -9.57
C MET A 192 -0.88 16.44 -9.55
N THR A 193 -1.68 15.53 -10.10
CA THR A 193 -3.14 15.65 -10.17
C THR A 193 -3.88 14.47 -9.57
N ASN A 194 -3.19 13.36 -9.29
CA ASN A 194 -3.82 12.15 -8.81
C ASN A 194 -2.82 11.30 -8.01
N ILE A 195 -3.21 10.92 -6.79
CA ILE A 195 -2.50 9.96 -5.96
C ILE A 195 -3.47 8.81 -5.68
N THR A 196 -3.10 7.59 -6.05
CA THR A 196 -3.91 6.40 -5.82
C THR A 196 -3.17 5.43 -4.92
N ILE A 197 -3.75 5.09 -3.77
CA ILE A 197 -3.26 4.03 -2.89
C ILE A 197 -3.91 2.73 -3.32
N VAL A 198 -3.10 1.69 -3.54
CA VAL A 198 -3.58 0.36 -3.92
C VAL A 198 -2.95 -0.64 -2.98
N GLY A 199 -3.72 -1.60 -2.47
CA GLY A 199 -3.21 -2.63 -1.58
C GLY A 199 -3.88 -3.98 -1.82
N HIS A 200 -3.11 -5.06 -1.65
CA HIS A 200 -3.62 -6.44 -1.70
C HIS A 200 -3.34 -7.17 -0.38
N GLY A 201 -4.21 -8.10 -0.01
CA GLY A 201 -4.13 -8.82 1.26
C GLY A 201 -4.04 -7.85 2.44
N GLY A 202 -3.00 -7.99 3.27
CA GLY A 202 -2.82 -7.07 4.40
C GLY A 202 -2.44 -5.63 4.02
N GLY A 203 -1.91 -5.39 2.82
CA GLY A 203 -1.79 -4.03 2.28
C GLY A 203 -3.15 -3.40 1.98
N GLY A 204 -4.10 -4.21 1.50
CA GLY A 204 -5.50 -3.80 1.33
C GLY A 204 -6.20 -3.55 2.66
N GLN A 205 -5.93 -4.37 3.68
CA GLN A 205 -6.45 -4.08 5.02
C GLN A 205 -5.91 -2.77 5.59
N LEU A 206 -4.62 -2.47 5.36
CA LEU A 206 -4.02 -1.21 5.79
C LEU A 206 -4.62 -0.02 5.03
N SER A 207 -4.84 -0.12 3.72
CA SER A 207 -5.45 0.96 2.95
C SER A 207 -6.87 1.26 3.42
N GLN A 208 -7.68 0.24 3.71
CA GLN A 208 -9.03 0.43 4.25
C GLN A 208 -9.03 1.07 5.64
N ARG A 209 -8.11 0.67 6.51
CA ARG A 209 -7.94 1.34 7.82
C ARG A 209 -7.53 2.79 7.63
N TYR A 210 -6.59 3.06 6.74
CA TYR A 210 -6.16 4.41 6.41
C TYR A 210 -7.29 5.29 5.87
N ALA A 211 -8.16 4.75 5.02
CA ALA A 211 -9.34 5.49 4.56
C ALA A 211 -10.28 5.90 5.71
N ALA A 212 -10.32 5.11 6.79
CA ALA A 212 -11.20 5.37 7.93
C ALA A 212 -10.58 6.30 9.00
N VAL A 213 -9.26 6.25 9.21
CA VAL A 213 -8.60 6.94 10.35
C VAL A 213 -7.41 7.82 9.97
N GLY A 214 -7.03 7.85 8.69
CA GLY A 214 -5.98 8.73 8.19
C GLY A 214 -6.32 10.20 8.39
N LYS A 215 -5.29 11.06 8.40
CA LYS A 215 -5.52 12.51 8.42
C LYS A 215 -6.07 12.96 7.07
N ASP A 216 -6.66 14.15 7.05
CA ASP A 216 -7.09 14.76 5.79
C ASP A 216 -5.91 14.86 4.82
N GLY A 217 -6.06 14.19 3.68
CA GLY A 217 -5.08 14.18 2.61
C GLY A 217 -5.27 15.33 1.62
N PRO A 218 -4.44 15.40 0.58
CA PRO A 218 -4.71 16.27 -0.57
C PRO A 218 -6.04 15.86 -1.23
N GLU A 219 -6.77 16.81 -1.81
CA GLU A 219 -8.10 16.57 -2.43
C GLU A 219 -8.10 15.49 -3.53
N TYR A 220 -6.95 15.25 -4.15
CA TYR A 220 -6.76 14.30 -5.25
C TYR A 220 -6.14 12.96 -4.81
N ILE A 221 -6.32 12.57 -3.54
CA ILE A 221 -5.98 11.22 -3.07
C ILE A 221 -7.18 10.28 -3.19
N HIS A 222 -6.92 9.07 -3.67
CA HIS A 222 -7.89 8.00 -3.84
C HIS A 222 -7.34 6.72 -3.19
N ILE A 223 -8.22 5.95 -2.56
CA ILE A 223 -7.92 4.69 -1.87
C ILE A 223 -8.86 3.61 -2.38
#